data_AF-A0A3M1PJK9-F1
#
_entry.id   AF-A0A3M1PJK9-F1
#
_cell.length_a   1.000
_cell.length_b   1.000
_cell.length_c   1.000
_cell.angle_alpha   90.00
_cell.angle_beta   90.00
_cell.angle_gamma   90.00
#
_symmetry.space_group_name_H-M   'P 1'
#
loop_
_entity.id
_entity.type
_entity.pdbx_description
1 polymer ?
#
loop_
_entity_poly.entity_id
_entity_poly.type
_entity_poly.pdbx_seq_one_letter_code
_entity_poly.pdbx_strand_id
1 'polypeptide(L)'
;MRISAFALLALAFARPFFAGKGPATAWGSQPKAVVVLLDASFSMGFEGGREKALEQAADVLSSLRTGDKVTVMQFGETTRTLVEAGKEPGGVLEQVEAGYEITNQGTEYGQALLAAEAVLFESPFEAKEIY
;
A
#
# COMPACT_ATOMS: atom_id res chain seq x y z
N MET A 1 -27.85 -15.52 16.08
CA MET A 1 -27.98 -14.29 15.27
C MET A 1 -27.23 -13.13 15.94
N ARG A 2 -25.89 -13.18 16.02
CA ARG A 2 -25.06 -12.07 16.56
C ARG A 2 -23.78 -11.80 15.75
N ILE A 3 -23.53 -12.58 14.70
CA ILE A 3 -22.32 -12.49 13.87
C ILE A 3 -22.55 -11.60 12.64
N SER A 4 -23.81 -11.41 12.23
CA SER A 4 -24.15 -10.62 11.03
C SER A 4 -23.73 -9.15 11.13
N ALA A 5 -23.81 -8.55 12.32
CA ALA A 5 -23.40 -7.16 12.52
C ALA A 5 -21.87 -7.00 12.43
N PHE A 6 -21.11 -7.95 12.96
CA PHE A 6 -19.65 -7.95 12.87
C PHE A 6 -19.16 -8.25 11.44
N ALA A 7 -19.84 -9.13 10.71
CA ALA A 7 -19.55 -9.35 9.29
C ALA A 7 -19.78 -8.08 8.45
N LEU A 8 -20.82 -7.31 8.74
CA LEU A 8 -21.08 -6.03 8.07
C LEU A 8 -20.06 -4.95 8.43
N LEU A 9 -19.59 -4.92 9.69
CA LEU A 9 -18.53 -4.02 10.13
C LEU A 9 -17.17 -4.40 9.52
N ALA A 10 -16.86 -5.70 9.48
CA ALA A 10 -15.70 -6.23 8.78
C ALA A 10 -15.76 -5.91 7.28
N LEU A 11 -16.93 -5.98 6.63
CA LEU A 11 -17.10 -5.57 5.22
C LEU A 11 -16.99 -4.04 5.03
N ALA A 12 -17.42 -3.26 6.02
CA ALA A 12 -17.33 -1.80 6.00
C ALA A 12 -15.91 -1.27 6.20
N PHE A 13 -15.06 -2.00 6.95
CA PHE A 13 -13.62 -1.72 7.09
C PHE A 13 -12.75 -2.46 6.07
N ALA A 14 -13.16 -3.64 5.61
CA ALA A 14 -12.62 -4.28 4.41
C ALA A 14 -13.10 -3.55 3.15
N ARG A 15 -13.45 -2.26 3.27
CA ARG A 15 -13.72 -1.30 2.20
C ARG A 15 -12.69 -1.64 1.12
N PRO A 16 -13.08 -2.42 0.10
CA PRO A 16 -12.13 -2.78 -0.92
C PRO A 16 -11.77 -1.42 -1.51
N PHE A 17 -10.50 -1.09 -1.48
CA PHE A 17 -9.98 0.16 -2.00
C PHE A 17 -10.10 0.11 -3.54
N PHE A 18 -11.33 -0.03 -4.05
CA PHE A 18 -11.72 0.33 -5.40
C PHE A 18 -11.77 1.86 -5.47
N ALA A 19 -10.68 2.52 -5.08
CA ALA A 19 -10.41 3.86 -5.55
C ALA A 19 -10.15 3.72 -7.05
N GLY A 20 -11.17 4.00 -7.87
CA GLY A 20 -10.99 4.18 -9.32
C GLY A 20 -11.35 3.00 -10.22
N LYS A 21 -12.53 2.39 -10.08
CA LYS A 21 -13.25 1.98 -11.30
C LYS A 21 -14.10 3.15 -11.80
N GLY A 22 -13.43 4.21 -12.25
CA GLY A 22 -14.00 5.03 -13.32
C GLY A 22 -14.19 4.13 -14.55
N PRO A 23 -15.19 4.38 -15.40
CA PRO A 23 -15.33 3.61 -16.63
C PRO A 23 -13.98 3.62 -17.34
N ALA A 24 -13.43 2.44 -17.59
CA ALA A 24 -12.18 2.27 -18.31
C ALA A 24 -12.38 2.86 -19.72
N THR A 25 -12.10 4.14 -19.87
CA THR A 25 -11.88 4.73 -21.17
C THR A 25 -10.63 4.04 -21.70
N ALA A 26 -10.82 3.18 -22.68
CA ALA A 26 -9.79 2.44 -23.42
C ALA A 26 -8.93 3.37 -24.30
N TRP A 27 -8.58 4.54 -23.77
CA TRP A 27 -7.56 5.46 -24.28
C TRP A 27 -6.51 5.56 -23.18
N GLY A 28 -5.29 5.11 -23.52
CA GLY A 28 -4.23 4.75 -22.59
C GLY A 28 -4.17 5.59 -21.31
N SER A 29 -4.52 4.96 -20.19
CA SER A 29 -4.31 5.58 -18.88
C SER A 29 -2.82 5.88 -18.74
N GLN A 30 -2.51 7.16 -18.53
CA GLN A 30 -1.16 7.67 -18.36
C GLN A 30 -0.48 6.98 -17.17
N PRO A 31 0.86 6.86 -17.19
CA PRO A 31 1.59 6.35 -16.03
C PRO A 31 1.25 7.14 -14.77
N LYS A 32 1.22 6.46 -13.63
CA LYS A 32 0.88 7.05 -12.33
C LYS A 32 1.98 6.84 -11.29
N ALA A 33 1.97 7.70 -10.27
CA ALA A 33 2.77 7.55 -9.07
C ALA A 33 1.95 6.86 -7.98
N VAL A 34 2.52 5.81 -7.37
CA VAL A 34 1.85 4.98 -6.38
C VAL A 34 2.73 4.86 -5.15
N VAL A 35 2.17 5.10 -3.97
CA VAL A 35 2.82 4.79 -2.69
C VAL A 35 2.05 3.66 -2.02
N VAL A 36 2.75 2.60 -1.63
CA VAL A 36 2.19 1.48 -0.87
C VAL A 36 2.68 1.58 0.57
N LEU A 37 1.76 1.71 1.52
CA LEU A 37 2.04 1.80 2.96
C LEU A 37 1.76 0.44 3.63
N LEU A 38 2.79 -0.18 4.18
CA LEU A 38 2.69 -1.46 4.89
C LEU A 38 2.74 -1.27 6.40
N ASP A 39 1.67 -1.65 7.09
CA ASP A 39 1.63 -1.63 8.55
C ASP A 39 2.61 -2.68 9.10
N ALA A 40 3.55 -2.25 9.92
CA ALA A 40 4.56 -3.06 10.58
C ALA A 40 4.42 -3.04 12.10
N SER A 41 3.28 -2.61 12.64
CA SER A 41 3.03 -2.54 14.09
C SER A 41 2.99 -3.93 14.74
N PHE A 42 3.09 -3.95 16.07
CA PHE A 42 3.10 -5.19 16.85
C PHE A 42 1.88 -6.09 16.59
N SER A 43 0.70 -5.51 16.32
CA SER A 43 -0.52 -6.27 16.00
C SER A 43 -0.40 -7.11 14.72
N MET A 44 0.49 -6.75 13.79
CA MET A 44 0.70 -7.47 12.54
C MET A 44 1.49 -8.78 12.72
N GLY A 45 2.11 -8.97 13.88
CA GLY A 45 2.81 -10.22 14.22
C GLY A 45 1.88 -11.38 14.57
N PHE A 46 0.59 -11.13 14.76
CA PHE A 46 -0.39 -12.15 15.09
C PHE A 46 -1.08 -12.71 13.84
N GLU A 47 -1.42 -14.00 13.86
CA GLU A 47 -2.23 -14.68 12.82
C GLU A 47 -1.74 -14.53 11.37
N GLY A 48 -0.42 -14.49 11.17
CA GLY A 48 0.19 -14.40 9.84
C GLY A 48 -0.04 -13.04 9.16
N GLY A 49 -0.11 -11.95 9.93
CA GLY A 49 -0.32 -10.61 9.41
C GLY A 49 0.78 -10.16 8.45
N ARG A 50 2.02 -10.60 8.67
CA ARG A 50 3.14 -10.36 7.73
C ARG A 50 2.84 -10.97 6.36
N GLU A 51 2.47 -12.24 6.31
CA GLU A 51 2.22 -12.97 5.06
C GLU A 51 1.03 -12.34 4.32
N LYS A 52 -0.03 -11.97 5.04
CA LYS A 52 -1.19 -11.28 4.46
C LYS A 52 -0.83 -9.90 3.90
N ALA A 53 0.01 -9.13 4.60
CA ALA A 53 0.46 -7.82 4.12
C ALA A 53 1.30 -7.96 2.84
N LEU A 54 2.18 -8.97 2.78
CA LEU A 54 2.96 -9.26 1.58
C LEU A 54 2.09 -9.74 0.41
N GLU A 55 1.08 -10.58 0.68
CA GLU A 55 0.10 -11.02 -0.32
C GLU A 55 -0.68 -9.83 -0.89
N GLN A 56 -1.18 -8.93 -0.04
CA GLN A 56 -1.86 -7.70 -0.47
C GLN A 56 -0.93 -6.75 -1.24
N ALA A 57 0.33 -6.63 -0.82
CA ALA A 57 1.33 -5.86 -1.54
C ALA A 57 1.58 -6.45 -2.93
N ALA A 58 1.69 -7.77 -3.04
CA ALA A 58 1.86 -8.48 -4.31
C ALA A 58 0.65 -8.25 -5.25
N ASP A 59 -0.57 -8.29 -4.72
CA ASP A 59 -1.78 -8.00 -5.48
C ASP A 59 -1.79 -6.57 -6.03
N VAL A 60 -1.42 -5.57 -5.21
CA VAL A 60 -1.32 -4.17 -5.66
C VAL A 60 -0.22 -4.04 -6.73
N LEU A 61 0.98 -4.54 -6.47
CA LEU A 61 2.12 -4.43 -7.38
C LEU A 61 1.87 -5.13 -8.73
N SER A 62 1.18 -6.27 -8.72
CA SER A 62 0.82 -7.01 -9.94
C SER A 62 -0.25 -6.31 -10.78
N SER A 63 -1.03 -5.42 -10.17
CA SER A 63 -2.01 -4.59 -10.88
C SER A 63 -1.39 -3.37 -11.59
N LEU A 64 -0.16 -3.00 -11.22
CA LEU A 64 0.56 -1.87 -11.81
C LEU A 64 1.12 -2.24 -13.19
N ARG A 65 1.18 -1.24 -14.08
CA ARG A 65 1.67 -1.41 -15.45
C ARG A 65 3.11 -0.94 -15.57
N THR A 66 3.79 -1.40 -16.61
CA THR A 66 5.09 -0.85 -17.01
C THR A 66 4.97 0.66 -17.25
N GLY A 67 5.86 1.43 -16.63
CA GLY A 67 5.84 2.89 -16.65
C GLY A 67 5.27 3.52 -15.39
N ASP A 68 4.41 2.82 -14.63
CA ASP A 68 3.96 3.27 -13.31
C ASP A 68 5.16 3.32 -12.36
N LYS A 69 5.16 4.31 -11.46
CA LYS A 69 6.23 4.52 -10.49
C LYS A 69 5.73 4.19 -9.10
N VAL A 70 6.40 3.25 -8.45
CA VAL A 70 6.03 2.79 -7.12
C VAL A 70 7.09 3.18 -6.10
N THR A 71 6.60 3.58 -4.93
CA THR A 71 7.35 3.73 -3.68
C THR A 71 6.68 2.80 -2.68
N VAL A 72 7.47 2.07 -1.89
CA VAL A 72 6.92 1.23 -0.81
C VAL A 72 7.54 1.66 0.51
N MET A 73 6.68 1.89 1.50
CA MET A 73 7.08 2.32 2.83
C MET A 73 6.45 1.37 3.83
N GLN A 74 7.19 1.02 4.87
CA GLN A 74 6.61 0.41 6.06
C GLN A 74 6.40 1.46 7.14
N PHE A 75 5.37 1.32 7.95
CA PHE A 75 5.11 2.22 9.07
C PHE A 75 4.71 1.46 10.33
N GLY A 76 5.19 1.96 11.46
CA GLY A 76 4.72 1.63 12.79
C GLY A 76 4.60 2.94 13.55
N GLU A 77 5.40 3.13 14.60
CA GLU A 77 5.56 4.43 15.25
C GLU A 77 6.45 5.37 14.41
N THR A 78 7.33 4.79 13.59
CA THR A 78 8.14 5.49 12.60
C THR A 78 7.86 4.94 11.20
N THR A 79 8.04 5.80 10.19
CA THR A 79 7.89 5.40 8.78
C THR A 79 9.26 5.21 8.15
N ARG A 80 9.44 4.10 7.43
CA ARG A 80 10.68 3.73 6.75
C ARG A 80 10.40 3.37 5.30
N THR A 81 11.15 3.96 4.38
CA THR A 81 11.11 3.60 2.96
C THR A 81 11.79 2.24 2.75
N LEU A 82 11.08 1.29 2.15
CA LEU A 82 11.61 -0.01 1.72
C LEU A 82 12.08 0.04 0.26
N VAL A 83 11.34 0.77 -0.56
CA VAL A 83 11.60 0.96 -1.99
C VAL A 83 11.52 2.44 -2.29
N GLU A 84 12.66 2.98 -2.74
CA GLU A 84 12.82 4.39 -3.10
C GLU A 84 11.85 4.82 -4.20
N ALA A 85 11.56 6.13 -4.23
CA ALA A 85 10.62 6.69 -5.19
C ALA A 85 11.07 6.51 -6.64
N GLY A 86 10.10 6.33 -7.54
CA GLY A 86 10.36 6.27 -8.98
C GLY A 86 10.80 4.91 -9.52
N LYS A 87 10.68 3.84 -8.72
CA LYS A 87 10.99 2.47 -9.18
C LYS A 87 9.85 1.92 -10.03
N GLU A 88 10.20 1.06 -10.99
CA GLU A 88 9.20 0.32 -11.76
C GLU A 88 8.74 -0.90 -10.97
N PRO A 89 7.50 -1.40 -11.15
CA PRO A 89 6.95 -2.48 -10.34
C PRO A 89 7.73 -3.80 -10.42
N GLY A 90 8.48 -4.03 -11.51
CA GLY A 90 9.28 -5.25 -11.69
C GLY A 90 10.38 -5.38 -10.63
N GLY A 91 10.36 -6.48 -9.86
CA GLY A 91 11.35 -6.77 -8.81
C GLY A 91 11.13 -6.02 -7.49
N VAL A 92 10.09 -5.17 -7.40
CA VAL A 92 9.76 -4.43 -6.17
C VAL A 92 9.31 -5.38 -5.06
N LEU A 93 8.55 -6.42 -5.40
CA LEU A 93 8.06 -7.38 -4.43
C LEU A 93 9.21 -8.08 -3.69
N GLU A 94 10.25 -8.52 -4.41
CA GLU A 94 11.42 -9.18 -3.82
C GLU A 94 12.14 -8.25 -2.82
N GLN A 95 12.25 -6.96 -3.15
CA GLN A 95 12.83 -5.95 -2.26
C GLN A 95 11.97 -5.72 -1.02
N VAL A 96 10.64 -5.71 -1.18
CA VAL A 96 9.69 -5.58 -0.06
C VAL A 96 9.73 -6.82 0.83
N GLU A 97 9.72 -8.02 0.27
CA GLU A 97 9.81 -9.28 1.03
C GLU A 97 11.08 -9.36 1.88
N ALA A 98 12.21 -8.90 1.32
CA ALA A 98 13.49 -8.87 2.00
C ALA A 98 13.59 -7.76 3.06
N GLY A 99 12.89 -6.63 2.88
CA GLY A 99 13.04 -5.45 3.72
C GLY A 99 11.93 -5.21 4.75
N TYR A 100 10.72 -5.73 4.50
CA TYR A 100 9.58 -5.58 5.39
C TYR A 100 9.79 -6.41 6.65
N GLU A 101 9.60 -5.84 7.82
CA GLU A 101 9.75 -6.50 9.11
C GLU A 101 8.71 -6.02 10.10
N ILE A 102 8.07 -6.95 10.82
CA ILE A 102 7.15 -6.59 11.90
C ILE A 102 7.96 -6.03 13.05
N THR A 103 7.56 -4.87 13.53
CA THR A 103 8.15 -4.18 14.65
C THR A 103 7.31 -4.37 15.91
N ASN A 104 7.91 -4.22 17.08
CA ASN A 104 7.20 -4.22 18.36
C ASN A 104 6.61 -2.83 18.71
N GLN A 105 6.48 -1.95 17.72
CA GLN A 105 6.02 -0.57 17.91
C GLN A 105 4.51 -0.45 17.72
N GLY A 106 3.97 0.70 18.16
CA GLY A 106 2.58 1.08 17.90
C GLY A 106 2.34 1.44 16.43
N THR A 107 1.16 1.97 16.15
CA THR A 107 0.76 2.36 14.80
C THR A 107 0.54 3.86 14.74
N GLU A 108 1.23 4.56 13.84
CA GLU A 108 1.03 5.98 13.61
C GLU A 108 0.81 6.31 12.13
N TYR A 109 -0.48 6.28 11.75
CA TYR A 109 -0.93 6.51 10.38
C TYR A 109 -0.73 7.96 9.90
N GLY A 110 -0.81 8.94 10.80
CA GLY A 110 -0.72 10.35 10.43
C GLY A 110 0.63 10.68 9.80
N GLN A 111 1.72 10.25 10.44
CA GLN A 111 3.07 10.43 9.93
C GLN A 111 3.31 9.64 8.63
N ALA A 112 2.78 8.41 8.54
CA ALA A 112 2.91 7.59 7.34
C ALA A 112 2.24 8.24 6.12
N LEU A 113 1.03 8.78 6.32
CA LEU A 113 0.29 9.44 5.24
C LEU A 113 0.96 10.75 4.80
N LEU A 114 1.45 11.56 5.74
CA LEU A 114 2.20 12.78 5.41
C LEU A 114 3.48 12.47 4.62
N ALA A 115 4.18 11.40 4.98
CA ALA A 115 5.37 10.96 4.26
C ALA A 115 5.03 10.48 2.83
N ALA A 116 3.94 9.71 2.69
CA ALA A 116 3.45 9.28 1.38
C ALA A 116 3.01 10.47 0.50
N GLU A 117 2.30 11.44 1.07
CA GLU A 117 1.90 12.66 0.39
C GLU A 117 3.11 13.49 -0.07
N ALA A 118 4.14 13.62 0.76
CA ALA A 118 5.37 14.32 0.40
C ALA A 118 6.04 13.69 -0.84
N VAL A 119 6.17 12.35 -0.85
CA VAL A 119 6.72 11.60 -1.99
C VAL A 119 5.87 11.80 -3.25
N LEU A 120 4.54 11.74 -3.11
CA LEU A 120 3.64 11.97 -4.23
C LEU A 120 3.69 13.41 -4.73
N PHE A 121 3.87 14.39 -3.85
CA PHE A 121 3.96 15.80 -4.21
C PHE A 121 5.15 16.08 -5.13
N GLU A 122 6.31 15.49 -4.83
CA GLU A 122 7.53 15.59 -5.64
C GLU A 122 7.43 14.89 -7.01
N SER A 123 6.44 14.01 -7.16
CA SER A 123 6.27 13.21 -8.35
C SER A 123 5.72 14.02 -9.53
N PRO A 124 6.30 13.87 -10.75
CA PRO A 124 5.87 14.61 -11.94
C PRO A 124 4.59 14.05 -12.59
N PHE A 125 4.06 12.93 -12.10
CA PHE A 125 2.85 12.31 -12.65
C PHE A 125 1.59 13.04 -12.19
N GLU A 126 0.62 13.19 -13.10
CA GLU A 126 -0.68 13.80 -12.77
C GLU A 126 -1.55 12.86 -11.93
N ALA A 127 -1.51 11.56 -12.21
CA ALA A 127 -2.20 10.53 -11.45
C ALA A 127 -1.34 10.07 -10.26
N LYS A 128 -1.90 10.19 -9.05
CA LYS A 128 -1.24 9.91 -7.76
C LYS A 128 -2.17 9.07 -6.88
N GLU A 129 -1.66 7.98 -6.34
CA GLU A 129 -2.45 7.04 -5.52
C GLU A 129 -1.66 6.56 -4.30
N ILE A 130 -2.37 6.32 -3.20
CA ILE A 130 -1.83 5.72 -1.96
C ILE A 130 -2.65 4.47 -1.68
N TYR A 131 -1.96 3.36 -1.41
CA TYR A 131 -2.53 2.08 -0.99
C TYR A 131 -2.11 1.75 0.43
#